data_AF-A0A0Q9NWQ8-F1
#
_entry.id   AF-A0A0Q9NWQ8-F1
#
_cell.length_a   1.000
_cell.length_b   1.000
_cell.length_c   1.000
_cell.angle_alpha   90.00
_cell.angle_beta   90.00
_cell.angle_gamma   90.00
#
_symmetry.space_group_name_H-M   'P 1'
#
loop_
_entity.id
_entity.type
_entity.pdbx_description
1 polymer ?
#
loop_
_entity_poly.entity_id
_entity_poly.type
_entity_poly.pdbx_seq_one_letter_code
_entity_poly.pdbx_strand_id
1 'polypeptide(L)'
;MSTGVQFLLEETQVKTWVSLLHNKIPEELLLLCDPNGDYYWDKVDEKNIKYFARQCVGHPWANPFALALMCLSDRNLTPQSIMNITSVLNARFRDLFNHFKLTSMEDFLPSHVEQYVTGQILSGHSDRQRQSILTGYNTFMFNLKKWLGTKFSEEKQVSLSAFMLPNIPYDNRDFSARTRAITNAKTKRKEDTSAVTPLLPEIRAEGHLRWNQVCRLREAYRKAIMTAKEQNLELPIDFYYDESEYVNERWHFKLWDISSFDYVHEGKNRYRVFKDEDCFMEFIKAEKLDDGTEGDGPWFLDILRLRLLGQWSTEYTTEEHRERVENYLNQWGYEIGEDGKTNAPFLPRNPGLLMQGFNVTRKQRLSNKLLINIEPIYVACMFARFALDIITSSGARINELLQISYDKDCCVVTVDKSVSPPRKNYIFRLTPKGREEPENYYLPEEVFKFMTEILKMLKESYKTETVPEVQYDVDSRRHCENAAPSEGY
;
A
#
# COMPACT_ATOMS: atom_id res chain seq x y z
N MET A 1 26.20 -22.60 35.18
CA MET A 1 26.04 -22.68 33.71
C MET A 1 26.48 -24.06 33.29
N SER A 2 25.57 -24.83 32.67
CA SER A 2 25.85 -26.22 32.28
C SER A 2 26.58 -26.26 30.94
N THR A 3 27.67 -27.01 30.87
CA THR A 3 28.56 -27.17 29.71
C THR A 3 27.86 -27.65 28.42
N GLY A 4 26.65 -28.25 28.53
CA GLY A 4 25.85 -28.68 27.38
C GLY A 4 25.11 -27.56 26.65
N VAL A 5 24.80 -26.46 27.34
CA VAL A 5 24.09 -25.29 26.76
C VAL A 5 25.01 -24.52 25.80
N GLN A 6 26.29 -24.44 26.14
CA GLN A 6 27.28 -23.69 25.37
C GLN A 6 27.55 -24.36 24.01
N PHE A 7 27.46 -25.69 23.93
CA PHE A 7 27.61 -26.46 22.70
C PHE A 7 26.40 -26.31 21.74
N LEU A 8 25.17 -26.27 22.27
CA LEU A 8 23.94 -26.06 21.48
C LEU A 8 23.85 -24.61 20.93
N LEU A 9 24.42 -23.64 21.63
CA LEU A 9 24.53 -22.25 21.18
C LEU A 9 25.60 -22.08 20.08
N GLU A 10 26.65 -22.91 20.07
CA GLU A 10 27.66 -22.93 19.01
C GLU A 10 27.10 -23.51 17.69
N GLU A 11 26.23 -24.53 17.73
CA GLU A 11 25.56 -25.06 16.53
C GLU A 11 24.50 -24.11 15.93
N THR A 12 23.89 -23.25 16.76
CA THR A 12 22.79 -22.37 16.35
C THR A 12 23.21 -20.92 16.08
N GLN A 13 24.48 -20.57 16.30
CA GLN A 13 25.04 -19.21 16.14
C GLN A 13 24.83 -18.59 14.75
N VAL A 14 24.60 -19.39 13.72
CA VAL A 14 24.37 -18.94 12.34
C VAL A 14 22.94 -18.43 12.13
N LYS A 15 21.99 -18.76 13.03
CA LYS A 15 20.57 -18.41 12.85
C LYS A 15 20.29 -16.96 13.27
N THR A 16 19.58 -16.23 12.41
CA THR A 16 19.24 -14.82 12.63
C THR A 16 18.58 -14.56 13.98
N TRP A 17 17.67 -15.42 14.43
CA TRP A 17 16.96 -15.24 15.70
C TRP A 17 17.87 -15.39 16.92
N VAL A 18 18.87 -16.29 16.90
CA VAL A 18 19.84 -16.45 17.99
C VAL A 18 20.61 -15.14 18.20
N SER A 19 21.15 -14.59 17.11
CA SER A 19 21.91 -13.33 17.17
C SER A 19 21.09 -12.15 17.73
N LEU A 20 19.77 -12.15 17.48
CA LEU A 20 18.89 -11.06 17.88
C LEU A 20 18.37 -11.21 19.31
N LEU A 21 18.19 -12.43 19.80
CA LEU A 21 17.47 -12.73 21.05
C LEU A 21 18.33 -13.32 22.18
N HIS A 22 19.53 -13.82 21.87
CA HIS A 22 20.45 -14.37 22.86
C HIS A 22 20.76 -13.36 23.98
N ASN A 23 20.71 -13.82 25.23
CA ASN A 23 20.82 -13.00 26.45
C ASN A 23 19.75 -11.91 26.62
N LYS A 24 18.68 -11.90 25.81
CA LYS A 24 17.60 -10.90 25.89
C LYS A 24 16.24 -11.46 26.32
N ILE A 25 16.09 -12.78 26.24
CA ILE A 25 14.93 -13.53 26.74
C ILE A 25 15.43 -14.73 27.54
N PRO A 26 14.59 -15.31 28.43
CA PRO A 26 14.93 -16.52 29.17
C PRO A 26 15.36 -17.66 28.26
N GLU A 27 16.41 -18.37 28.67
CA GLU A 27 17.00 -19.49 27.92
C GLU A 27 15.96 -20.57 27.60
N GLU A 28 15.04 -20.82 28.54
CA GLU A 28 13.93 -21.75 28.35
C GLU A 28 13.02 -21.40 27.16
N LEU A 29 12.83 -20.12 26.86
CA LEU A 29 12.08 -19.66 25.68
C LEU A 29 12.95 -19.62 24.42
N LEU A 30 14.24 -19.35 24.56
CA LEU A 30 15.17 -19.30 23.44
C LEU A 30 15.40 -20.69 22.84
N LEU A 31 15.51 -21.72 23.68
CA LEU A 31 15.79 -23.11 23.32
C LEU A 31 14.54 -23.98 23.28
N LEU A 32 13.35 -23.39 23.14
CA LEU A 32 12.11 -24.15 23.11
C LEU A 32 11.99 -24.92 21.78
N CYS A 33 12.01 -26.25 21.87
CA CYS A 33 11.86 -27.16 20.74
C CYS A 33 10.48 -27.83 20.71
N ASP A 34 10.06 -28.23 19.52
CA ASP A 34 8.91 -29.10 19.32
C ASP A 34 9.27 -30.59 19.56
N PRO A 35 8.29 -31.53 19.52
CA PRO A 35 8.55 -32.94 19.78
C PRO A 35 9.55 -33.62 18.83
N ASN A 36 9.83 -33.02 17.66
CA ASN A 36 10.81 -33.54 16.69
C ASN A 36 12.23 -32.99 16.96
N GLY A 37 12.38 -32.07 17.91
CA GLY A 37 13.65 -31.42 18.23
C GLY A 37 13.89 -30.11 17.48
N ASP A 38 12.96 -29.67 16.63
CA ASP A 38 13.07 -28.43 15.87
C ASP A 38 12.75 -27.21 16.76
N TYR A 39 13.52 -26.13 16.63
CA TYR A 39 13.29 -24.91 17.40
C TYR A 39 12.03 -24.19 16.90
N TYR A 40 11.15 -23.79 17.81
CA TYR A 40 9.96 -23.03 17.42
C TYR A 40 10.28 -21.68 16.76
N TRP A 41 11.44 -21.09 17.07
CA TRP A 41 11.91 -19.87 16.43
C TRP A 41 12.18 -20.02 14.93
N ASP A 42 12.48 -21.23 14.45
CA ASP A 42 12.66 -21.49 13.01
C ASP A 42 11.34 -21.35 12.22
N LYS A 43 10.20 -21.45 12.91
CA LYS A 43 8.85 -21.25 12.32
C LYS A 43 8.42 -19.78 12.33
N VAL A 44 9.18 -18.89 12.98
CA VAL A 44 8.81 -17.48 13.09
C VAL A 44 9.42 -16.69 11.93
N ASP A 45 8.57 -15.97 11.20
CA ASP A 45 9.02 -15.12 10.09
C ASP A 45 10.03 -14.04 10.54
N GLU A 46 11.04 -13.81 9.71
CA GLU A 46 12.15 -12.91 10.03
C GLU A 46 11.69 -11.48 10.34
N LYS A 47 10.63 -10.98 9.68
CA LYS A 47 10.09 -9.63 9.95
C LYS A 47 9.50 -9.55 11.34
N ASN A 48 8.82 -10.60 11.80
CA ASN A 48 8.25 -10.67 13.15
C ASN A 48 9.35 -10.71 14.22
N ILE A 49 10.41 -11.50 13.98
CA ILE A 49 11.58 -11.56 14.88
C ILE A 49 12.24 -10.18 14.97
N LYS A 50 12.52 -9.53 13.83
CA LYS A 50 13.14 -8.20 13.78
C LYS A 50 12.29 -7.15 14.51
N TYR A 51 10.96 -7.18 14.35
CA TYR A 51 10.05 -6.29 15.07
C TYR A 51 10.10 -6.56 16.58
N PHE A 52 9.96 -7.81 17.00
CA PHE A 52 9.99 -8.20 18.41
C PHE A 52 11.30 -7.77 19.09
N ALA A 53 12.44 -8.09 18.47
CA ALA A 53 13.76 -7.75 18.98
C ALA A 53 13.98 -6.24 19.12
N ARG A 54 13.40 -5.42 18.23
CA ARG A 54 13.56 -3.97 18.25
C ARG A 54 12.55 -3.25 19.15
N GLN A 55 11.33 -3.77 19.26
CA GLN A 55 10.20 -3.02 19.81
C GLN A 55 9.59 -3.62 21.07
N CYS A 56 9.87 -4.88 21.39
CA CYS A 56 9.27 -5.57 22.53
C CYS A 56 10.31 -6.00 23.56
N VAL A 57 11.49 -6.44 23.11
CA VAL A 57 12.60 -6.80 24.00
C VAL A 57 12.98 -5.62 24.91
N GLY A 58 13.21 -5.93 26.20
CA GLY A 58 13.48 -4.93 27.23
C GLY A 58 12.23 -4.36 27.90
N HIS A 59 11.02 -4.71 27.42
CA HIS A 59 9.77 -4.36 28.09
C HIS A 59 9.25 -5.52 28.96
N PRO A 60 8.40 -5.25 29.98
CA PRO A 60 7.89 -6.29 30.89
C PRO A 60 7.13 -7.43 30.19
N TRP A 61 6.47 -7.15 29.06
CA TRP A 61 5.72 -8.14 28.28
C TRP A 61 6.56 -8.89 27.23
N ALA A 62 7.89 -8.72 27.21
CA ALA A 62 8.75 -9.37 26.21
C ALA A 62 8.62 -10.90 26.23
N ASN A 63 8.65 -11.51 27.42
CA ASN A 63 8.60 -12.97 27.55
C ASN A 63 7.24 -13.56 27.12
N PRO A 64 6.09 -12.99 27.54
CA PRO A 64 4.80 -13.38 26.97
C PRO A 64 4.71 -13.24 25.46
N PHE A 65 5.28 -12.17 24.90
CA PHE A 65 5.27 -11.95 23.46
C PHE A 65 6.15 -12.96 22.72
N ALA A 66 7.32 -13.30 23.26
CA ALA A 66 8.16 -14.36 22.72
C ALA A 66 7.40 -15.69 22.63
N LEU A 67 6.76 -16.10 23.72
CA LEU A 67 6.01 -17.35 23.78
C LEU A 67 4.83 -17.37 22.79
N ALA A 68 4.13 -16.25 22.64
CA ALA A 68 3.02 -16.19 21.70
C ALA A 68 3.43 -16.08 20.24
N LEU A 69 4.56 -15.44 19.91
CA LEU A 69 5.08 -15.45 18.55
C LEU A 69 5.31 -16.88 18.07
N MET A 70 5.96 -17.70 18.90
CA MET A 70 6.14 -19.13 18.64
C MET A 70 4.81 -19.86 18.49
N CYS A 71 3.86 -19.63 19.41
CA CYS A 71 2.52 -20.22 19.35
C CYS A 71 1.76 -19.87 18.06
N LEU A 72 1.70 -18.58 17.69
CA LEU A 72 0.94 -18.12 16.53
C LEU A 72 1.58 -18.60 15.22
N SER A 73 2.91 -18.64 15.16
CA SER A 73 3.66 -19.22 14.05
C SER A 73 3.44 -20.72 13.89
N ASP A 74 3.53 -21.50 14.97
CA ASP A 74 3.27 -22.95 14.94
C ASP A 74 1.82 -23.28 14.52
N ARG A 75 0.90 -22.35 14.75
CA ARG A 75 -0.50 -22.43 14.28
C ARG A 75 -0.72 -21.93 12.86
N ASN A 76 0.35 -21.67 12.11
CA ASN A 76 0.34 -21.23 10.72
C ASN A 76 -0.44 -19.93 10.48
N LEU A 77 -0.46 -19.00 11.46
CA LEU A 77 -0.95 -17.65 11.18
C LEU A 77 0.01 -16.95 10.22
N THR A 78 -0.54 -16.12 9.32
CA THR A 78 0.29 -15.38 8.37
C THR A 78 1.21 -14.40 9.11
N PRO A 79 2.43 -14.15 8.61
CA PRO A 79 3.37 -13.21 9.25
C PRO A 79 2.74 -11.84 9.51
N GLN A 80 1.94 -11.33 8.57
CA GLN A 80 1.24 -10.06 8.72
C GLN A 80 0.18 -10.07 9.84
N SER A 81 -0.54 -11.18 10.02
CA SER A 81 -1.52 -11.30 11.10
C SER A 81 -0.84 -11.27 12.46
N ILE A 82 0.28 -12.00 12.59
CA ILE A 82 1.12 -11.99 13.79
C ILE A 82 1.66 -10.58 14.07
N MET A 83 2.18 -9.90 13.05
CA MET A 83 2.66 -8.52 13.15
C MET A 83 1.55 -7.56 13.62
N ASN A 84 0.35 -7.67 13.06
CA ASN A 84 -0.78 -6.81 13.42
C ASN A 84 -1.20 -7.00 14.88
N ILE A 85 -1.31 -8.25 15.34
CA ILE A 85 -1.68 -8.54 16.73
C ILE A 85 -0.59 -8.02 17.68
N THR A 86 0.66 -8.36 17.41
CA THR A 86 1.80 -8.03 18.28
C THR A 86 2.03 -6.52 18.35
N SER A 87 1.99 -5.82 17.23
CA SER A 87 2.22 -4.37 17.20
C SER A 87 1.11 -3.56 17.87
N VAL A 88 -0.15 -3.98 17.69
CA VAL A 88 -1.29 -3.36 18.36
C VAL A 88 -1.17 -3.55 19.88
N LEU A 89 -0.95 -4.79 20.34
CA LEU A 89 -0.81 -5.06 21.78
C LEU A 89 0.40 -4.34 22.38
N ASN A 90 1.55 -4.35 21.70
CA ASN A 90 2.74 -3.63 22.14
C ASN A 90 2.45 -2.14 22.38
N ALA A 91 1.81 -1.48 21.40
CA ALA A 91 1.47 -0.07 21.51
C ALA A 91 0.51 0.20 22.67
N ARG A 92 -0.51 -0.65 22.86
CA ARG A 92 -1.45 -0.50 23.98
C ARG A 92 -0.79 -0.76 25.34
N PHE A 93 0.10 -1.74 25.42
CA PHE A 93 0.84 -2.02 26.66
C PHE A 93 1.79 -0.89 27.02
N ARG A 94 2.52 -0.33 26.05
CA ARG A 94 3.34 0.87 26.29
C ARG A 94 2.51 2.00 26.89
N ASP A 95 1.33 2.29 26.34
CA ASP A 95 0.51 3.38 26.83
C ASP A 95 -0.03 3.11 28.24
N LEU A 96 -0.47 1.88 28.54
CA LEU A 96 -0.97 1.52 29.87
C LEU A 96 0.14 1.49 30.92
N PHE A 97 1.29 0.88 30.60
CA PHE A 97 2.44 0.83 31.50
C PHE A 97 2.98 2.23 31.78
N ASN A 98 3.04 3.10 30.76
CA ASN A 98 3.47 4.49 30.93
C ASN A 98 2.48 5.32 31.75
N HIS A 99 1.17 5.09 31.59
CA HIS A 99 0.12 5.78 32.33
C HIS A 99 0.12 5.38 33.81
N PHE A 100 0.09 4.08 34.09
CA PHE A 100 0.04 3.54 35.44
C PHE A 100 1.43 3.38 36.10
N LYS A 101 2.52 3.70 35.39
CA LYS A 101 3.91 3.56 35.85
C LYS A 101 4.26 2.13 36.29
N LEU A 102 3.76 1.15 35.54
CA LEU A 102 4.00 -0.26 35.83
C LEU A 102 5.41 -0.68 35.42
N THR A 103 6.03 -1.53 36.23
CA THR A 103 7.40 -2.02 35.99
C THR A 103 7.45 -3.51 35.71
N SER A 104 6.42 -4.28 36.12
CA SER A 104 6.29 -5.71 35.89
C SER A 104 4.94 -6.06 35.26
N MET A 105 4.86 -7.22 34.61
CA MET A 105 3.59 -7.79 34.16
C MET A 105 2.70 -8.24 35.33
N GLU A 106 3.29 -8.52 36.49
CA GLU A 106 2.54 -8.87 37.71
C GLU A 106 1.70 -7.68 38.22
N ASP A 107 2.17 -6.45 37.99
CA ASP A 107 1.45 -5.22 38.33
C ASP A 107 0.27 -4.96 37.38
N PHE A 108 0.16 -5.70 36.27
CA PHE A 108 -0.86 -5.46 35.26
C PHE A 108 -2.20 -6.10 35.64
N LEU A 109 -3.02 -5.31 36.36
CA LEU A 109 -4.31 -5.74 36.88
C LEU A 109 -5.49 -5.57 35.89
N PRO A 110 -6.56 -6.38 36.02
CA PRO A 110 -7.79 -6.22 35.22
C PRO A 110 -8.39 -4.81 35.27
N SER A 111 -8.34 -4.13 36.42
CA SER A 111 -8.87 -2.77 36.60
C SER A 111 -8.20 -1.75 35.67
N HIS A 112 -6.92 -1.92 35.31
CA HIS A 112 -6.23 -1.06 34.34
C HIS A 112 -6.86 -1.17 32.95
N VAL A 113 -7.25 -2.38 32.55
CA VAL A 113 -7.90 -2.65 31.27
C VAL A 113 -9.33 -2.12 31.28
N GLU A 114 -10.05 -2.28 32.37
CA GLU A 114 -11.40 -1.71 32.54
C GLU A 114 -11.39 -0.19 32.43
N GLN A 115 -10.54 0.51 33.17
CA GLN A 115 -10.41 1.98 33.12
C GLN A 115 -10.06 2.45 31.70
N TYR A 116 -9.23 1.70 30.99
CA TYR A 116 -8.88 2.02 29.61
C TYR A 116 -10.03 1.78 28.63
N VAL A 117 -10.70 0.63 28.68
CA VAL A 117 -11.75 0.28 27.72
C VAL A 117 -13.01 1.13 27.93
N THR A 118 -13.29 1.54 29.16
CA THR A 118 -14.37 2.48 29.50
C THR A 118 -14.04 3.94 29.16
N GLY A 119 -12.78 4.27 28.85
CA GLY A 119 -12.36 5.61 28.47
C GLY A 119 -12.09 6.56 29.63
N GLN A 120 -12.00 6.06 30.87
CA GLN A 120 -11.64 6.85 32.04
C GLN A 120 -10.20 7.38 31.95
N ILE A 121 -9.32 6.64 31.26
CA ILE A 121 -7.94 7.03 30.99
C ILE A 121 -7.66 7.11 29.49
N LEU A 122 -6.64 7.89 29.13
CA LEU A 122 -6.20 8.09 27.75
C LEU A 122 -7.36 8.48 26.83
N SER A 123 -8.17 9.48 27.23
CA SER A 123 -9.46 9.84 26.60
C SER A 123 -9.37 10.15 25.10
N GLY A 124 -8.21 10.61 24.62
CA GLY A 124 -7.95 10.85 23.19
C GLY A 124 -7.94 9.59 22.31
N HIS A 125 -7.90 8.38 22.89
CA HIS A 125 -7.95 7.15 22.10
C HIS A 125 -9.38 6.81 21.65
N SER A 126 -9.47 6.38 20.39
CA SER A 126 -10.72 5.94 19.76
C SER A 126 -11.29 4.66 20.37
N ASP A 127 -12.61 4.47 20.27
CA ASP A 127 -13.27 3.21 20.65
C ASP A 127 -12.68 1.99 19.92
N ARG A 128 -12.16 2.17 18.68
CA ARG A 128 -11.47 1.10 17.94
C ARG A 128 -10.16 0.68 18.62
N GLN A 129 -9.35 1.63 19.07
CA GLN A 129 -8.12 1.34 19.82
C GLN A 129 -8.42 0.70 21.18
N ARG A 130 -9.55 1.05 21.80
CA ARG A 130 -10.02 0.43 23.04
C ARG A 130 -10.51 -0.99 22.81
N GLN A 131 -11.25 -1.26 21.74
CA GLN A 131 -11.68 -2.61 21.37
C GLN A 131 -10.48 -3.51 21.00
N SER A 132 -9.49 -2.96 20.30
CA SER A 132 -8.39 -3.76 19.77
C SER A 132 -7.51 -4.39 20.86
N ILE A 133 -7.42 -3.77 22.06
CA ILE A 133 -6.68 -4.37 23.17
C ILE A 133 -7.31 -5.68 23.63
N LEU A 134 -8.63 -5.69 23.90
CA LEU A 134 -9.33 -6.90 24.37
C LEU A 134 -9.38 -7.97 23.29
N THR A 135 -9.62 -7.56 22.04
CA THR A 135 -9.62 -8.49 20.90
C THR A 135 -8.25 -9.15 20.74
N GLY A 136 -7.17 -8.36 20.76
CA GLY A 136 -5.80 -8.88 20.68
C GLY A 136 -5.47 -9.77 21.87
N TYR A 137 -5.73 -9.30 23.09
CA TYR A 137 -5.38 -9.98 24.34
C TYR A 137 -6.09 -11.33 24.45
N ASN A 138 -7.39 -11.37 24.21
CA ASN A 138 -8.17 -12.59 24.31
C ASN A 138 -7.81 -13.58 23.21
N THR A 139 -7.55 -13.10 22.00
CA THR A 139 -7.06 -13.94 20.90
C THR A 139 -5.70 -14.55 21.25
N PHE A 140 -4.79 -13.74 21.79
CA PHE A 140 -3.46 -14.15 22.21
C PHE A 140 -3.53 -15.22 23.31
N MET A 141 -4.29 -14.95 24.37
CA MET A 141 -4.44 -15.87 25.50
C MET A 141 -5.19 -17.16 25.15
N PHE A 142 -6.25 -17.09 24.33
CA PHE A 142 -6.98 -18.27 23.88
C PHE A 142 -6.08 -19.20 23.06
N ASN A 143 -5.34 -18.64 22.09
CA ASN A 143 -4.46 -19.43 21.26
C ASN A 143 -3.33 -20.06 22.08
N LEU A 144 -2.76 -19.29 22.99
CA LEU A 144 -1.65 -19.74 23.84
C LEU A 144 -2.09 -20.84 24.82
N LYS A 145 -3.20 -20.68 25.53
CA LYS A 145 -3.75 -21.72 26.43
C LYS A 145 -4.01 -23.03 25.69
N LYS A 146 -4.64 -22.96 24.52
CA LYS A 146 -4.92 -24.14 23.70
C LYS A 146 -3.63 -24.82 23.22
N TRP A 147 -2.65 -24.03 22.78
CA TRP A 147 -1.37 -24.54 22.30
C TRP A 147 -0.56 -25.19 23.42
N LEU A 148 -0.44 -24.53 24.57
CA LEU A 148 0.24 -25.10 25.75
C LEU A 148 -0.37 -26.43 26.18
N GLY A 149 -1.70 -26.48 26.30
CA GLY A 149 -2.42 -27.69 26.71
C GLY A 149 -2.39 -28.85 25.72
N THR A 150 -2.02 -28.61 24.45
CA THR A 150 -2.02 -29.65 23.40
C THR A 150 -0.62 -30.07 22.94
N LYS A 151 0.40 -29.22 23.14
CA LYS A 151 1.76 -29.45 22.62
C LYS A 151 2.77 -29.87 23.68
N PHE A 152 2.51 -29.60 24.95
CA PHE A 152 3.50 -29.78 26.02
C PHE A 152 2.97 -30.68 27.14
N SER A 153 3.89 -31.37 27.81
CA SER A 153 3.60 -32.13 29.04
C SER A 153 3.18 -31.22 30.18
N GLU A 154 2.51 -31.76 31.21
CA GLU A 154 2.07 -30.98 32.38
C GLU A 154 3.22 -30.24 33.06
N GLU A 155 4.38 -30.88 33.22
CA GLU A 155 5.58 -30.26 33.80
C GLU A 155 6.03 -29.03 32.99
N LYS A 156 6.07 -29.16 31.66
CA LYS A 156 6.47 -28.08 30.77
C LYS A 156 5.40 -26.99 30.65
N GLN A 157 4.12 -27.34 30.81
CA GLN A 157 3.04 -26.36 30.92
C GLN A 157 3.20 -25.51 32.18
N VAL A 158 3.59 -26.11 33.32
CA VAL A 158 3.84 -25.37 34.57
C VAL A 158 5.00 -24.40 34.38
N SER A 159 6.13 -24.82 33.80
CA SER A 159 7.26 -23.91 33.59
C SER A 159 6.92 -22.76 32.63
N LEU A 160 6.24 -23.06 31.52
CA LEU A 160 5.85 -22.06 30.52
C LEU A 160 4.73 -21.13 31.00
N SER A 161 3.94 -21.55 32.00
CA SER A 161 2.87 -20.72 32.56
C SER A 161 3.38 -19.41 33.17
N ALA A 162 4.63 -19.39 33.66
CA ALA A 162 5.30 -18.20 34.17
C ALA A 162 5.49 -17.10 33.11
N PHE A 163 5.45 -17.46 31.83
CA PHE A 163 5.55 -16.52 30.71
C PHE A 163 4.18 -16.17 30.11
N MET A 164 3.07 -16.59 30.71
CA MET A 164 1.75 -16.19 30.22
C MET A 164 1.38 -14.77 30.63
N LEU A 165 0.53 -14.11 29.83
CA LEU A 165 -0.08 -12.86 30.27
C LEU A 165 -1.06 -13.14 31.43
N PRO A 166 -1.28 -12.17 32.33
CA PRO A 166 -2.28 -12.28 33.40
C PRO A 166 -3.67 -12.66 32.87
N ASN A 167 -4.50 -13.33 33.67
CA ASN A 167 -5.87 -13.62 33.23
C ASN A 167 -6.76 -12.39 33.42
N ILE A 168 -7.35 -11.89 32.33
CA ILE A 168 -8.32 -10.79 32.38
C ILE A 168 -9.73 -11.39 32.23
N PRO A 169 -10.67 -11.15 33.16
CA PRO A 169 -11.99 -11.76 33.15
C PRO A 169 -13.00 -10.99 32.27
N TYR A 170 -12.53 -10.26 31.26
CA TYR A 170 -13.38 -9.46 30.39
C TYR A 170 -13.30 -9.90 28.93
N ASP A 171 -14.44 -9.93 28.26
CA ASP A 171 -14.59 -9.99 26.82
C ASP A 171 -15.09 -8.64 26.28
N ASN A 172 -15.00 -8.46 24.97
CA ASN A 172 -15.54 -7.31 24.25
C ASN A 172 -17.07 -7.14 24.40
N ARG A 173 -17.77 -8.10 25.01
CA ARG A 173 -19.21 -8.04 25.28
C ARG A 173 -19.52 -7.29 26.56
N ASP A 174 -18.56 -7.22 27.48
CA ASP A 174 -18.71 -6.57 28.78
C ASP A 174 -18.67 -5.03 28.66
N PHE A 175 -18.22 -4.52 27.51
CA PHE A 175 -18.08 -3.10 27.27
C PHE A 175 -18.76 -2.64 25.98
N SER A 176 -19.40 -1.47 26.05
CA SER A 176 -20.02 -0.83 24.89
C SER A 176 -19.01 -0.28 23.87
N ALA A 177 -17.70 -0.25 24.18
CA ALA A 177 -16.65 0.22 23.27
C ALA A 177 -16.67 -0.52 21.92
N ARG A 178 -16.88 -1.84 21.91
CA ARG A 178 -17.01 -2.61 20.65
C ARG A 178 -18.24 -2.17 19.85
N THR A 179 -19.39 -2.06 20.51
CA THR A 179 -20.64 -1.65 19.87
C THR A 179 -20.51 -0.24 19.30
N ARG A 180 -19.96 0.71 20.06
CA ARG A 180 -19.69 2.07 19.59
C ARG A 180 -18.70 2.08 18.44
N ALA A 181 -17.58 1.35 18.52
CA ALA A 181 -16.60 1.26 17.45
C ALA A 181 -17.23 0.76 16.13
N ILE A 182 -18.05 -0.29 16.20
CA ILE A 182 -18.74 -0.86 15.03
C ILE A 182 -19.77 0.13 14.48
N THR A 183 -20.61 0.70 15.34
CA THR A 183 -21.66 1.64 14.94
C THR A 183 -21.06 2.90 14.35
N ASN A 184 -20.10 3.54 15.02
CA ASN A 184 -19.42 4.75 14.53
C ASN A 184 -18.74 4.48 13.20
N ALA A 185 -18.08 3.34 13.03
CA ALA A 185 -17.45 2.99 11.76
C ALA A 185 -18.47 2.73 10.63
N LYS A 186 -19.65 2.18 10.94
CA LYS A 186 -20.73 2.00 9.96
C LYS A 186 -21.36 3.35 9.59
N THR A 187 -21.69 4.17 10.58
CA THR A 187 -22.29 5.49 10.39
C THR A 187 -21.35 6.39 9.61
N LYS A 188 -20.08 6.50 10.02
CA LYS A 188 -19.07 7.29 9.29
C LYS A 188 -18.92 6.83 7.84
N ARG A 189 -18.78 5.52 7.58
CA ARG A 189 -18.71 5.02 6.20
C ARG A 189 -19.97 5.36 5.39
N LYS A 190 -21.15 5.31 6.00
CA LYS A 190 -22.41 5.67 5.35
C LYS A 190 -22.43 7.16 5.03
N GLU A 191 -22.04 8.01 5.97
CA GLU A 191 -21.93 9.46 5.79
C GLU A 191 -20.94 9.82 4.69
N ASP A 192 -19.70 9.31 4.78
CA ASP A 192 -18.64 9.49 3.78
C ASP A 192 -19.12 9.05 2.38
N THR A 193 -19.73 7.86 2.28
CA THR A 193 -20.26 7.36 1.01
C THR A 193 -21.40 8.22 0.49
N SER A 194 -22.31 8.67 1.37
CA SER A 194 -23.45 9.52 0.99
C SER A 194 -23.01 10.91 0.54
N ALA A 195 -21.88 11.42 1.05
CA ALA A 195 -21.29 12.68 0.62
C ALA A 195 -20.69 12.59 -0.79
N VAL A 196 -20.06 11.45 -1.14
CA VAL A 196 -19.36 11.27 -2.43
C VAL A 196 -20.27 10.73 -3.53
N THR A 197 -21.28 9.92 -3.20
CA THR A 197 -22.14 9.25 -4.19
C THR A 197 -22.77 10.21 -5.20
N PRO A 198 -23.31 11.39 -4.81
CA PRO A 198 -23.86 12.35 -5.77
C PRO A 198 -22.82 12.91 -6.75
N LEU A 199 -21.54 12.93 -6.36
CA LEU A 199 -20.45 13.51 -7.14
C LEU A 199 -19.76 12.49 -8.06
N LEU A 200 -20.12 11.21 -7.99
CA LEU A 200 -19.49 10.17 -8.83
C LEU A 200 -19.52 10.48 -10.34
N PRO A 201 -20.62 11.04 -10.92
CA PRO A 201 -20.62 11.43 -12.32
C PRO A 201 -19.59 12.52 -12.64
N GLU A 202 -19.46 13.54 -11.78
CA GLU A 202 -18.51 14.65 -11.94
C GLU A 202 -17.07 14.15 -11.78
N ILE A 203 -16.80 13.32 -10.77
CA ILE A 203 -15.50 12.69 -10.56
C ILE A 203 -15.11 11.86 -11.80
N ARG A 204 -16.06 11.10 -12.38
CA ARG A 204 -15.83 10.35 -13.61
C ARG A 204 -15.53 11.29 -14.78
N ALA A 205 -16.33 12.34 -14.97
CA ALA A 205 -16.13 13.30 -16.05
C ALA A 205 -14.74 13.96 -15.98
N GLU A 206 -14.35 14.41 -14.78
CA GLU A 206 -13.03 14.99 -14.51
C GLU A 206 -11.90 13.99 -14.78
N GLY A 207 -12.07 12.72 -14.37
CA GLY A 207 -11.11 11.66 -14.67
C GLY A 207 -10.92 11.42 -16.17
N HIS A 208 -12.01 11.48 -16.96
CA HIS A 208 -11.93 11.37 -18.42
C HIS A 208 -11.30 12.62 -19.05
N LEU A 209 -11.59 13.81 -18.55
CA LEU A 209 -10.95 15.05 -19.01
C LEU A 209 -9.43 14.99 -18.82
N ARG A 210 -8.97 14.61 -17.62
CA ARG A 210 -7.54 14.48 -17.29
C ARG A 210 -6.85 13.41 -18.12
N TRP A 211 -7.51 12.27 -18.35
CA TRP A 211 -7.02 11.24 -19.25
C TRP A 211 -6.81 11.78 -20.66
N ASN A 212 -7.81 12.48 -21.19
CA ASN A 212 -7.75 13.04 -22.54
C ASN A 212 -6.63 14.08 -22.71
N GLN A 213 -6.41 14.94 -21.70
CA GLN A 213 -5.27 15.88 -21.68
C GLN A 213 -3.94 15.12 -21.74
N VAL A 214 -3.76 14.06 -20.94
CA VAL A 214 -2.53 13.26 -20.94
C VAL A 214 -2.32 12.53 -22.28
N CYS A 215 -3.39 12.05 -22.92
CA CYS A 215 -3.33 11.48 -24.27
C CYS A 215 -2.82 12.49 -25.31
N ARG A 216 -3.42 13.68 -25.37
CA ARG A 216 -3.03 14.73 -26.31
C ARG A 216 -1.61 15.21 -26.08
N LEU A 217 -1.21 15.38 -24.82
CA LEU A 217 0.17 15.73 -24.46
C LEU A 217 1.16 14.66 -24.96
N ARG A 218 0.85 13.38 -24.77
CA ARG A 218 1.68 12.26 -25.26
C ARG A 218 1.74 12.22 -26.78
N GLU A 219 0.64 12.49 -27.48
CA GLU A 219 0.61 12.59 -28.94
C GLU A 219 1.48 13.74 -29.45
N ALA A 220 1.35 14.93 -28.87
CA ALA A 220 2.18 16.09 -29.20
C ALA A 220 3.67 15.81 -28.98
N TYR A 221 4.01 15.17 -27.86
CA TYR A 221 5.36 14.73 -27.55
C TYR A 221 5.93 13.74 -28.59
N ARG A 222 5.17 12.71 -28.95
CA ARG A 222 5.57 11.73 -29.96
C ARG A 222 5.76 12.37 -31.32
N LYS A 223 4.88 13.31 -31.69
CA LYS A 223 5.01 14.09 -32.92
C LYS A 223 6.28 14.93 -32.94
N ALA A 224 6.63 15.56 -31.81
CA ALA A 224 7.87 16.31 -31.67
C ALA A 224 9.11 15.41 -31.85
N ILE A 225 9.12 14.21 -31.25
CA ILE A 225 10.19 13.21 -31.44
C ILE A 225 10.31 12.79 -32.90
N MET A 226 9.19 12.44 -33.55
CA MET A 226 9.20 12.06 -34.97
C MET A 226 9.74 13.18 -35.84
N THR A 227 9.32 14.42 -35.59
CA THR A 227 9.80 15.61 -36.31
C THR A 227 11.30 15.78 -36.14
N ALA A 228 11.82 15.64 -34.91
CA ALA A 228 13.26 15.73 -34.64
C ALA A 228 14.06 14.67 -35.42
N LYS A 229 13.55 13.44 -35.50
CA LYS A 229 14.19 12.35 -36.25
C LYS A 229 14.15 12.57 -37.76
N GLU A 230 12.97 12.83 -38.31
CA GLU A 230 12.75 12.94 -39.76
C GLU A 230 13.52 14.13 -40.36
N GLN A 231 13.64 15.22 -39.59
CA GLN A 231 14.35 16.42 -40.00
C GLN A 231 15.80 16.47 -39.49
N ASN A 232 16.25 15.44 -38.76
CA ASN A 232 17.57 15.37 -38.14
C ASN A 232 17.93 16.64 -37.34
N LEU A 233 16.98 17.12 -36.52
CA LEU A 233 17.15 18.31 -35.69
C LEU A 233 18.01 17.99 -34.46
N GLU A 234 18.89 18.93 -34.09
CA GLU A 234 19.62 18.86 -32.84
C GLU A 234 18.70 19.24 -31.67
N LEU A 235 18.73 18.42 -30.61
CA LEU A 235 18.01 18.72 -29.38
C LEU A 235 18.81 19.71 -28.50
N PRO A 236 18.12 20.59 -27.74
CA PRO A 236 16.67 20.66 -27.58
C PRO A 236 15.91 21.36 -28.71
N ILE A 237 14.65 21.00 -28.91
CA ILE A 237 13.72 21.72 -29.80
C ILE A 237 12.48 22.19 -29.04
N ASP A 238 11.97 23.36 -29.39
CA ASP A 238 10.72 23.89 -28.85
C ASP A 238 9.52 23.32 -29.61
N PHE A 239 8.45 23.01 -28.90
CA PHE A 239 7.17 22.63 -29.50
C PHE A 239 6.01 23.14 -28.63
N TYR A 240 4.84 23.26 -29.25
CA TYR A 240 3.61 23.64 -28.55
C TYR A 240 2.41 22.94 -29.19
N TYR A 241 1.29 22.93 -28.47
CA TYR A 241 0.01 22.57 -29.04
C TYR A 241 -1.12 23.31 -28.32
N ASP A 242 -2.26 23.43 -28.99
CA ASP A 242 -3.46 24.04 -28.44
C ASP A 242 -4.29 22.93 -27.78
N GLU A 243 -4.51 23.07 -26.47
CA GLU A 243 -5.33 22.17 -25.68
C GLU A 243 -6.82 22.40 -26.02
N SER A 244 -7.69 21.44 -25.69
CA SER A 244 -9.10 21.44 -26.13
C SER A 244 -9.84 22.75 -25.83
N GLU A 245 -10.91 23.05 -26.57
CA GLU A 245 -11.80 24.20 -26.36
C GLU A 245 -12.25 24.39 -24.90
N TYR A 246 -12.37 23.30 -24.13
CA TYR A 246 -12.73 23.36 -22.72
C TYR A 246 -11.64 23.99 -21.84
N VAL A 247 -10.37 23.72 -22.14
CA VAL A 247 -9.22 24.28 -21.42
C VAL A 247 -8.82 25.62 -22.00
N ASN A 248 -8.89 25.75 -23.33
CA ASN A 248 -8.63 26.97 -24.08
C ASN A 248 -7.24 27.58 -23.83
N GLU A 249 -6.22 26.71 -23.77
CA GLU A 249 -4.83 27.11 -23.53
C GLU A 249 -3.89 26.55 -24.60
N ARG A 250 -2.82 27.29 -24.90
CA ARG A 250 -1.64 26.80 -25.62
C ARG A 250 -0.57 26.41 -24.61
N TRP A 251 -0.09 25.18 -24.70
CA TRP A 251 0.97 24.69 -23.82
C TRP A 251 2.30 24.62 -24.55
N HIS A 252 3.33 25.24 -23.97
CA HIS A 252 4.66 25.34 -24.54
C HIS A 252 5.64 24.41 -23.82
N PHE A 253 6.40 23.67 -24.62
CA PHE A 253 7.35 22.68 -24.15
C PHE A 253 8.67 22.77 -24.90
N LYS A 254 9.70 22.19 -24.29
CA LYS A 254 10.98 21.92 -24.92
C LYS A 254 11.26 20.43 -24.85
N LEU A 255 11.53 19.82 -26.00
CA LEU A 255 11.94 18.42 -26.11
C LEU A 255 13.44 18.32 -25.85
N TRP A 256 13.82 17.40 -24.97
CA TRP A 256 15.19 17.08 -24.60
C TRP A 256 15.46 15.60 -24.78
N ASP A 257 16.73 15.26 -24.94
CA ASP A 257 17.25 13.94 -24.61
C ASP A 257 18.26 14.07 -23.46
N ILE A 258 18.69 12.94 -22.89
CA ILE A 258 19.67 12.93 -21.80
C ILE A 258 20.96 13.68 -22.19
N SER A 259 21.43 13.50 -23.42
CA SER A 259 22.73 14.00 -23.88
C SER A 259 22.73 15.51 -24.09
N SER A 260 21.72 16.04 -24.79
CA SER A 260 21.52 17.48 -25.02
C SER A 260 21.32 18.22 -23.71
N PHE A 261 20.57 17.64 -22.77
CA PHE A 261 20.39 18.26 -21.45
C PHE A 261 21.70 18.32 -20.67
N ASP A 262 22.47 17.22 -20.62
CA ASP A 262 23.76 17.16 -19.93
C ASP A 262 24.79 18.11 -20.59
N TYR A 263 24.76 18.24 -21.92
CA TYR A 263 25.62 19.18 -22.64
C TYR A 263 25.31 20.63 -22.26
N VAL A 264 24.03 21.03 -22.31
CA VAL A 264 23.61 22.42 -22.03
C VAL A 264 23.83 22.81 -20.55
N HIS A 265 23.59 21.90 -19.61
CA HIS A 265 23.61 22.25 -18.18
C HIS A 265 24.89 21.83 -17.45
N GLU A 266 25.59 20.78 -17.89
CA GLU A 266 26.81 20.30 -17.25
C GLU A 266 28.07 20.48 -18.12
N GLY A 267 27.94 20.89 -19.38
CA GLY A 267 29.06 20.98 -20.33
C GLY A 267 29.68 19.62 -20.68
N LYS A 268 29.03 18.51 -20.30
CA LYS A 268 29.54 17.16 -20.52
C LYS A 268 28.92 16.58 -21.77
N ASN A 269 29.71 16.46 -22.82
CA ASN A 269 29.27 15.77 -24.02
C ASN A 269 29.48 14.26 -23.84
N ARG A 270 28.40 13.52 -23.59
CA ARG A 270 28.40 12.06 -23.73
C ARG A 270 27.74 11.77 -25.06
N TYR A 271 28.55 11.45 -26.07
CA TYR A 271 28.00 10.98 -27.34
C TYR A 271 27.19 9.71 -27.09
N ARG A 272 25.86 9.82 -27.14
CA ARG A 272 24.93 8.69 -27.13
C ARG A 272 24.14 8.73 -28.43
N VAL A 273 23.93 7.54 -28.98
CA VAL A 273 23.00 7.37 -30.09
C VAL A 273 21.61 7.77 -29.60
N PHE A 274 20.92 8.59 -30.39
CA PHE A 274 19.56 9.04 -30.12
C PHE A 274 18.62 7.85 -29.86
N LYS A 275 17.86 7.92 -28.76
CA LYS A 275 16.84 6.94 -28.40
C LYS A 275 15.62 7.64 -27.84
N ASP A 276 14.44 7.23 -28.28
CA ASP A 276 13.16 7.79 -27.85
C ASP A 276 12.95 7.63 -26.34
N GLU A 277 13.44 6.51 -25.80
CA GLU A 277 13.39 6.17 -24.38
C GLU A 277 14.23 7.13 -23.50
N ASP A 278 15.21 7.81 -24.10
CA ASP A 278 16.04 8.81 -23.43
C ASP A 278 15.46 10.23 -23.54
N CYS A 279 14.36 10.40 -24.28
CA CYS A 279 13.72 11.70 -24.46
C CYS A 279 12.78 12.04 -23.29
N PHE A 280 12.62 13.33 -23.03
CA PHE A 280 11.67 13.89 -22.06
C PHE A 280 11.36 15.35 -22.43
N MET A 281 10.32 15.93 -21.83
CA MET A 281 9.96 17.32 -22.09
C MET A 281 10.20 18.21 -20.87
N GLU A 282 10.46 19.49 -21.11
CA GLU A 282 10.44 20.55 -20.11
C GLU A 282 9.20 21.40 -20.36
N PHE A 283 8.35 21.60 -19.35
CA PHE A 283 7.25 22.55 -19.42
C PHE A 283 7.78 23.98 -19.28
N ILE A 284 7.42 24.84 -20.23
CA ILE A 284 7.91 26.22 -20.29
C ILE A 284 6.84 27.18 -19.74
N LYS A 285 5.63 27.13 -20.29
CA LYS A 285 4.49 27.97 -19.90
C LYS A 285 3.20 27.46 -20.52
N ALA A 286 2.08 27.95 -20.00
CA ALA A 286 0.77 27.87 -20.63
C ALA A 286 0.24 29.28 -20.87
N GLU A 287 -0.45 29.49 -22.00
CA GLU A 287 -1.05 30.77 -22.37
C GLU A 287 -2.51 30.56 -22.74
N LYS A 288 -3.42 31.39 -22.23
CA LYS A 288 -4.82 31.37 -22.65
C LYS A 288 -4.95 31.82 -24.08
N LEU A 289 -5.77 31.12 -24.87
CA LEU A 289 -5.95 31.44 -26.29
C LEU A 289 -6.74 32.74 -26.52
N ASP A 290 -7.59 33.13 -25.57
CA ASP A 290 -8.44 34.32 -25.71
C ASP A 290 -7.67 35.64 -25.61
N ASP A 291 -6.75 35.74 -24.64
CA ASP A 291 -6.08 37.00 -24.29
C ASP A 291 -4.55 36.88 -24.16
N GLY A 292 -3.98 35.69 -24.32
CA GLY A 292 -2.56 35.42 -24.19
C GLY A 292 -2.02 35.53 -22.75
N THR A 293 -2.89 35.62 -21.74
CA THR A 293 -2.48 35.66 -20.33
C THR A 293 -1.99 34.28 -19.87
N GLU A 294 -1.36 34.25 -18.69
CA GLU A 294 -0.85 32.99 -18.11
C GLU A 294 -2.00 32.00 -17.88
N GLY A 295 -1.81 30.78 -18.40
CA GLY A 295 -2.70 29.63 -18.19
C GLY A 295 -2.22 28.72 -17.07
N ASP A 296 -3.06 27.77 -16.69
CA ASP A 296 -2.80 26.81 -15.60
C ASP A 296 -1.83 25.70 -16.02
N GLY A 297 -1.88 25.28 -17.30
CA GLY A 297 -1.09 24.16 -17.80
C GLY A 297 -1.59 22.79 -17.35
N PRO A 298 -0.77 21.73 -17.49
CA PRO A 298 -1.15 20.39 -17.05
C PRO A 298 -1.48 20.30 -15.55
N TRP A 299 -2.59 19.64 -15.21
CA TRP A 299 -3.09 19.51 -13.83
C TRP A 299 -2.11 18.87 -12.82
N PHE A 300 -1.10 18.13 -13.29
CA PHE A 300 -0.13 17.44 -12.45
C PHE A 300 1.16 18.24 -12.21
N LEU A 301 1.26 19.48 -12.69
CA LEU A 301 2.48 20.29 -12.54
C LEU A 301 2.86 20.51 -11.08
N ASP A 302 1.90 20.72 -10.17
CA ASP A 302 2.18 20.90 -8.75
C ASP A 302 2.77 19.65 -8.10
N ILE A 303 2.32 18.46 -8.51
CA ILE A 303 2.87 17.18 -8.05
C ILE A 303 4.36 17.08 -8.40
N LEU A 304 4.74 17.54 -9.60
CA LEU A 304 6.13 17.55 -10.06
C LEU A 304 6.95 18.66 -9.38
N ARG A 305 6.38 19.86 -9.26
CA ARG A 305 7.00 21.03 -8.62
C ARG A 305 7.32 20.75 -7.15
N LEU A 306 6.39 20.09 -6.45
CA LEU A 306 6.53 19.68 -5.06
C LEU A 306 7.27 18.34 -4.88
N ARG A 307 7.74 17.73 -5.97
CA ARG A 307 8.53 16.48 -5.96
C ARG A 307 7.84 15.34 -5.18
N LEU A 308 6.53 15.24 -5.36
CA LEU A 308 5.69 14.31 -4.61
C LEU A 308 5.74 12.87 -5.12
N LEU A 309 6.30 12.65 -6.32
CA LEU A 309 6.42 11.33 -6.92
C LEU A 309 7.47 10.47 -6.22
N GLY A 310 7.09 9.29 -5.75
CA GLY A 310 7.97 8.36 -5.04
C GLY A 310 8.07 8.62 -3.54
N GLN A 311 9.25 8.41 -2.97
CA GLN A 311 9.50 8.58 -1.53
C GLN A 311 9.82 10.04 -1.20
N TRP A 312 8.78 10.89 -1.20
CA TRP A 312 8.92 12.33 -1.01
C TRP A 312 9.47 12.75 0.37
N SER A 313 9.18 11.96 1.42
CA SER A 313 9.46 12.35 2.81
C SER A 313 10.91 12.33 3.23
N THR A 314 11.78 11.74 2.41
CA THR A 314 13.23 11.73 2.62
C THR A 314 13.96 12.77 1.77
N GLU A 315 13.22 13.60 1.03
CA GLU A 315 13.76 14.34 -0.12
C GLU A 315 13.57 15.87 -0.04
N TYR A 316 13.27 16.41 1.15
CA TYR A 316 13.11 17.86 1.31
C TYR A 316 14.43 18.60 1.09
N THR A 317 14.35 19.72 0.37
CA THR A 317 15.49 20.63 0.19
C THR A 317 15.62 21.62 1.35
N THR A 318 14.50 21.99 1.99
CA THR A 318 14.40 22.97 3.08
C THR A 318 13.15 22.69 3.95
N GLU A 319 13.10 23.25 5.16
CA GLU A 319 11.91 23.16 6.02
C GLU A 319 10.69 23.89 5.42
N GLU A 320 10.91 25.02 4.73
CA GLU A 320 9.84 25.72 4.02
C GLU A 320 9.24 24.86 2.90
N HIS A 321 10.08 24.14 2.15
CA HIS A 321 9.59 23.22 1.13
C HIS A 321 8.76 22.09 1.75
N ARG A 322 9.19 21.57 2.90
CA ARG A 322 8.43 20.57 3.66
C ARG A 322 7.06 21.09 4.06
N GLU A 323 6.97 22.28 4.65
CA GLU A 323 5.69 22.88 5.05
C GLU A 323 4.74 23.05 3.85
N ARG A 324 5.25 23.51 2.70
CA ARG A 324 4.46 23.62 1.46
C ARG A 324 3.93 22.26 0.99
N VAL A 325 4.77 21.22 1.05
CA VAL A 325 4.38 19.85 0.72
C VAL A 325 3.30 19.34 1.68
N GLU A 326 3.48 19.54 2.99
CA GLU A 326 2.54 19.11 4.01
C GLU A 326 1.18 19.81 3.84
N ASN A 327 1.18 21.12 3.59
CA ASN A 327 -0.03 21.90 3.33
C ASN A 327 -0.75 21.45 2.06
N TYR A 328 -0.03 21.22 0.95
CA TYR A 328 -0.63 20.73 -0.28
C TYR A 328 -1.29 19.36 -0.06
N LEU A 329 -0.60 18.42 0.58
CA LEU A 329 -1.13 17.09 0.84
C LEU A 329 -2.35 17.13 1.77
N ASN A 330 -2.31 17.93 2.83
CA ASN A 330 -3.43 18.12 3.75
C ASN A 330 -4.66 18.73 3.05
N GLN A 331 -4.47 19.70 2.15
CA GLN A 331 -5.56 20.29 1.36
C GLN A 331 -6.29 19.25 0.50
N TRP A 332 -5.58 18.23 0.00
CA TRP A 332 -6.14 17.12 -0.76
C TRP A 332 -6.62 15.94 0.11
N GLY A 333 -6.64 16.11 1.43
CA GLY A 333 -7.12 15.09 2.38
C GLY A 333 -6.12 13.98 2.69
N TYR A 334 -4.86 14.12 2.29
CA TYR A 334 -3.79 13.21 2.72
C TYR A 334 -3.33 13.61 4.12
N GLU A 335 -3.84 12.92 5.14
CA GLU A 335 -3.43 13.14 6.53
C GLU A 335 -1.94 12.77 6.69
N ILE A 336 -1.10 13.75 7.04
CA ILE A 336 0.28 13.52 7.45
C ILE A 336 0.28 13.45 8.98
N GLY A 337 0.48 12.25 9.52
CA GLY A 337 0.41 12.04 10.97
C GLY A 337 1.50 12.79 11.73
N GLU A 338 1.17 13.26 12.94
CA GLU A 338 2.12 13.85 13.90
C GLU A 338 3.27 12.89 14.26
N ASP A 339 3.08 11.57 14.05
CA ASP A 339 4.08 10.53 14.30
C ASP A 339 5.12 10.38 13.18
N GLY A 340 5.10 11.26 12.17
CA GLY A 340 6.07 11.27 11.06
C GLY A 340 5.95 10.07 10.12
N LYS A 341 4.90 9.25 10.25
CA LYS A 341 4.60 8.21 9.25
C LYS A 341 4.02 8.87 8.03
N THR A 342 4.92 9.24 7.14
CA THR A 342 4.58 9.86 5.87
C THR A 342 3.80 8.89 4.99
N ASN A 343 2.52 9.20 4.77
CA ASN A 343 1.78 8.65 3.65
C ASN A 343 2.54 9.03 2.37
N ALA A 344 2.97 8.05 1.59
CA ALA A 344 3.60 8.26 0.28
C ALA A 344 2.56 8.00 -0.82
N PRO A 345 1.60 8.92 -1.04
CA PRO A 345 0.43 8.65 -1.88
C PRO A 345 0.79 8.39 -3.35
N PHE A 346 1.93 8.92 -3.80
CA PHE A 346 2.42 8.75 -5.17
C PHE A 346 3.65 7.83 -5.24
N LEU A 347 3.82 6.90 -4.28
CA LEU A 347 4.85 5.86 -4.33
C LEU A 347 4.27 4.59 -4.97
N PRO A 348 4.58 4.31 -6.26
CA PRO A 348 4.13 3.09 -6.91
C PRO A 348 4.91 1.88 -6.39
N ARG A 349 4.26 0.72 -6.36
CA ARG A 349 4.91 -0.57 -6.05
C ARG A 349 5.54 -1.25 -7.27
N ASN A 350 5.12 -0.86 -8.47
CA ASN A 350 5.59 -1.44 -9.72
C ASN A 350 6.50 -0.44 -10.45
N PRO A 351 7.70 -0.86 -10.89
CA PRO A 351 8.55 -0.04 -11.75
C PRO A 351 7.84 0.41 -13.03
N GLY A 352 8.19 1.59 -13.54
CA GLY A 352 7.65 2.12 -14.80
C GLY A 352 6.27 2.78 -14.71
N LEU A 353 5.57 2.66 -13.57
CA LEU A 353 4.34 3.42 -13.31
C LEU A 353 4.67 4.71 -12.58
N LEU A 354 4.07 5.83 -13.02
CA LEU A 354 4.05 7.14 -12.37
C LEU A 354 5.41 7.85 -12.17
N MET A 355 6.50 7.12 -11.86
CA MET A 355 7.83 7.66 -11.62
C MET A 355 8.49 8.17 -12.89
N GLN A 356 9.18 9.31 -12.80
CA GLN A 356 9.87 9.96 -13.92
C GLN A 356 11.09 9.18 -14.46
N GLY A 357 11.54 8.16 -13.74
CA GLY A 357 12.79 7.44 -13.99
C GLY A 357 14.01 8.14 -13.36
N PHE A 358 15.08 7.38 -13.13
CA PHE A 358 16.23 7.85 -12.35
C PHE A 358 16.90 9.10 -12.95
N ASN A 359 17.12 9.13 -14.26
CA ASN A 359 17.83 10.23 -14.92
C ASN A 359 17.05 11.55 -14.85
N VAL A 360 15.76 11.52 -15.20
CA VAL A 360 14.90 12.73 -15.18
C VAL A 360 14.72 13.23 -13.75
N THR A 361 14.44 12.32 -12.79
CA THR A 361 14.33 12.67 -11.37
C THR A 361 15.61 13.34 -10.87
N ARG A 362 16.78 12.78 -11.20
CA ARG A 362 18.08 13.37 -10.81
C ARG A 362 18.30 14.74 -11.44
N LYS A 363 17.99 14.90 -12.73
CA LYS A 363 18.14 16.18 -13.45
C LYS A 363 17.20 17.27 -12.92
N GLN A 364 15.97 16.90 -12.55
CA GLN A 364 15.00 17.80 -11.92
C GLN A 364 15.40 18.20 -10.49
N ARG A 365 16.24 17.41 -9.81
CA ARG A 365 16.84 17.83 -8.52
C ARG A 365 17.91 18.90 -8.69
N LEU A 366 18.64 18.85 -9.81
CA LEU A 366 19.75 19.74 -10.12
C LEU A 366 19.32 21.01 -10.86
N SER A 367 18.05 21.13 -11.23
CA SER A 367 17.50 22.28 -11.95
C SER A 367 16.17 22.74 -11.34
N ASN A 368 15.80 23.99 -11.55
CA ASN A 368 14.48 24.52 -11.18
C ASN A 368 13.43 24.29 -12.29
N LYS A 369 13.73 23.39 -13.23
CA LYS A 369 12.91 23.13 -14.41
C LYS A 369 11.85 22.06 -14.11
N LEU A 370 10.70 22.20 -14.74
CA LEU A 370 9.62 21.20 -14.67
C LEU A 370 9.82 20.18 -15.80
N LEU A 371 10.57 19.14 -15.50
CA LEU A 371 10.81 18.03 -16.42
C LEU A 371 9.68 17.01 -16.32
N ILE A 372 9.27 16.47 -17.46
CA ILE A 372 8.16 15.54 -17.61
C ILE A 372 8.59 14.38 -18.51
N ASN A 373 8.63 13.19 -17.93
CA ASN A 373 8.58 11.92 -18.62
C ASN A 373 7.12 11.48 -18.68
N ILE A 374 6.51 11.62 -19.87
CA ILE A 374 5.06 11.46 -20.05
C ILE A 374 4.62 9.99 -20.04
N GLU A 375 5.47 9.05 -20.45
CA GLU A 375 5.07 7.63 -20.59
C GLU A 375 4.65 7.00 -19.25
N PRO A 376 5.41 7.13 -18.13
CA PRO A 376 4.98 6.61 -16.83
C PRO A 376 3.69 7.25 -16.30
N ILE A 377 3.48 8.55 -16.57
CA ILE A 377 2.25 9.28 -16.18
C ILE A 377 1.07 8.76 -17.01
N TYR A 378 1.25 8.58 -18.32
CA TYR A 378 0.25 8.04 -19.22
C TYR A 378 -0.19 6.64 -18.79
N VAL A 379 0.75 5.73 -18.52
CA VAL A 379 0.40 4.37 -18.08
C VAL A 379 -0.33 4.40 -16.72
N ALA A 380 0.11 5.24 -15.78
CA ALA A 380 -0.58 5.39 -14.49
C ALA A 380 -2.02 5.92 -14.67
N CYS A 381 -2.23 6.93 -15.53
CA CYS A 381 -3.55 7.48 -15.81
C CYS A 381 -4.46 6.47 -16.54
N MET A 382 -3.90 5.60 -17.38
CA MET A 382 -4.64 4.54 -18.06
C MET A 382 -5.27 3.59 -17.05
N PHE A 383 -4.48 3.08 -16.10
CA PHE A 383 -5.00 2.20 -15.04
C PHE A 383 -5.93 2.95 -14.07
N ALA A 384 -5.63 4.22 -13.76
CA ALA A 384 -6.48 5.03 -12.90
C ALA A 384 -7.87 5.27 -13.49
N ARG A 385 -7.96 5.60 -14.80
CA ARG A 385 -9.23 5.73 -15.53
C ARG A 385 -10.01 4.43 -15.52
N PHE A 386 -9.36 3.31 -15.83
CA PHE A 386 -10.00 2.00 -15.84
C PHE A 386 -10.59 1.64 -14.46
N ALA A 387 -9.81 1.84 -13.40
CA ALA A 387 -10.25 1.66 -12.03
C ALA A 387 -11.44 2.57 -11.69
N LEU A 388 -11.35 3.84 -12.05
CA LEU A 388 -12.40 4.84 -11.79
C LEU A 388 -13.72 4.45 -12.46
N ASP A 389 -13.70 4.04 -13.72
CA ASP A 389 -14.90 3.65 -14.45
C ASP A 389 -15.57 2.44 -13.82
N ILE A 390 -14.81 1.43 -13.41
CA ILE A 390 -15.36 0.24 -12.75
C ILE A 390 -15.97 0.61 -11.39
N ILE A 391 -15.20 1.27 -10.52
CA ILE A 391 -15.64 1.61 -9.16
C ILE A 391 -16.90 2.46 -9.20
N THR A 392 -16.93 3.48 -10.08
CA THR A 392 -18.05 4.42 -10.15
C THR A 392 -19.28 3.83 -10.87
N SER A 393 -19.14 2.82 -11.73
CA SER A 393 -20.27 2.25 -12.49
C SER A 393 -20.88 1.01 -11.84
N SER A 394 -20.07 0.17 -11.18
CA SER A 394 -20.53 -1.08 -10.57
C SER A 394 -20.52 -1.06 -9.05
N GLY A 395 -19.87 -0.07 -8.43
CA GLY A 395 -19.68 -0.02 -6.97
C GLY A 395 -18.67 -1.05 -6.46
N ALA A 396 -17.89 -1.67 -7.35
CA ALA A 396 -16.83 -2.60 -6.97
C ALA A 396 -15.79 -1.91 -6.08
N ARG A 397 -15.37 -2.62 -5.04
CA ARG A 397 -14.29 -2.24 -4.14
C ARG A 397 -12.95 -2.54 -4.76
N ILE A 398 -11.90 -1.90 -4.24
CA ILE A 398 -10.53 -2.12 -4.70
C ILE A 398 -10.09 -3.59 -4.65
N ASN A 399 -10.55 -4.37 -3.66
CA ASN A 399 -10.23 -5.80 -3.57
C ASN A 399 -10.89 -6.63 -4.68
N GLU A 400 -12.07 -6.24 -5.14
CA GLU A 400 -12.75 -6.86 -6.27
C GLU A 400 -12.05 -6.45 -7.57
N LEU A 401 -11.62 -5.20 -7.69
CA LEU A 401 -10.82 -4.70 -8.81
C LEU A 401 -9.49 -5.46 -9.01
N LEU A 402 -8.83 -5.82 -7.91
CA LEU A 402 -7.58 -6.59 -7.92
C LEU A 402 -7.74 -8.04 -8.40
N GLN A 403 -8.97 -8.55 -8.51
CA GLN A 403 -9.26 -9.89 -9.02
C GLN A 403 -9.46 -9.91 -10.53
N ILE A 404 -9.55 -8.75 -11.19
CA ILE A 404 -9.83 -8.68 -12.63
C ILE A 404 -8.69 -9.32 -13.39
N SER A 405 -9.03 -10.41 -14.08
CA SER A 405 -8.16 -11.16 -14.97
C SER A 405 -8.74 -11.16 -16.38
N TYR A 406 -7.86 -11.22 -17.38
CA TYR A 406 -8.26 -11.29 -18.79
C TYR A 406 -8.45 -12.75 -19.23
N ASP A 407 -9.44 -13.40 -18.63
CA ASP A 407 -9.88 -14.75 -19.01
C ASP A 407 -11.40 -14.79 -19.19
N LYS A 408 -11.90 -15.91 -19.73
CA LYS A 408 -13.31 -16.08 -20.08
C LYS A 408 -14.22 -16.26 -18.87
N ASP A 409 -13.67 -16.63 -17.72
CA ASP A 409 -14.43 -16.88 -16.50
C ASP A 409 -14.67 -15.57 -15.74
N CYS A 410 -13.69 -14.65 -15.76
CA CYS A 410 -13.82 -13.29 -15.24
C CYS A 410 -14.54 -12.35 -16.23
N CYS A 411 -14.12 -12.31 -17.50
CA CYS A 411 -14.63 -11.36 -18.50
C CYS A 411 -15.75 -11.98 -19.35
N VAL A 412 -17.02 -11.80 -18.94
CA VAL A 412 -18.17 -12.44 -19.56
C VAL A 412 -19.00 -11.43 -20.37
N VAL A 413 -19.33 -11.78 -21.63
CA VAL A 413 -20.27 -11.02 -22.46
C VAL A 413 -21.49 -11.88 -22.74
N THR A 414 -22.66 -11.44 -22.31
CA THR A 414 -23.94 -12.12 -22.55
C THR A 414 -24.84 -11.29 -23.45
N VAL A 415 -25.79 -11.94 -24.14
CA VAL A 415 -26.78 -11.26 -24.99
C VAL A 415 -28.16 -11.55 -24.45
N ASP A 416 -28.84 -10.52 -23.98
CA ASP A 416 -30.24 -10.58 -23.60
C ASP A 416 -31.12 -10.44 -24.84
N LYS A 417 -31.70 -11.57 -25.27
CA LYS A 417 -32.61 -11.64 -26.43
C LYS A 417 -34.06 -11.33 -26.07
N SER A 418 -34.37 -11.12 -24.78
CA SER A 418 -35.73 -10.80 -24.32
C SER A 418 -36.12 -9.34 -24.57
N VAL A 419 -35.13 -8.46 -24.80
CA VAL A 419 -35.30 -7.06 -25.17
C VAL A 419 -35.07 -6.85 -26.67
N SER A 420 -35.80 -5.90 -27.27
CA SER A 420 -35.67 -5.51 -28.68
C SER A 420 -35.26 -4.04 -28.80
N PRO A 421 -34.10 -3.71 -29.39
CA PRO A 421 -33.11 -4.64 -29.94
C PRO A 421 -32.38 -5.46 -28.84
N PRO A 422 -31.84 -6.65 -29.18
CA PRO A 422 -31.08 -7.48 -28.23
C PRO A 422 -29.95 -6.69 -27.57
N ARG A 423 -29.86 -6.76 -26.24
CA ARG A 423 -28.90 -5.99 -25.45
C ARG A 423 -27.70 -6.85 -25.08
N LYS A 424 -26.49 -6.37 -25.35
CA LYS A 424 -25.25 -6.97 -24.83
C LYS A 424 -25.02 -6.51 -23.39
N ASN A 425 -24.70 -7.45 -22.51
CA ASN A 425 -24.30 -7.19 -21.14
C ASN A 425 -22.83 -7.58 -20.98
N TYR A 426 -22.01 -6.64 -20.53
CA TYR A 426 -20.60 -6.81 -20.24
C TYR A 426 -20.44 -6.99 -18.74
N ILE A 427 -19.80 -8.07 -18.31
CA ILE A 427 -19.81 -8.53 -16.91
C ILE A 427 -18.40 -8.89 -16.47
N PHE A 428 -17.97 -8.36 -15.31
CA PHE A 428 -16.89 -8.97 -14.54
C PHE A 428 -17.46 -9.89 -13.47
N ARG A 429 -17.00 -11.14 -13.46
CA ARG A 429 -17.35 -12.12 -12.43
C ARG A 429 -16.27 -12.11 -11.35
N LEU A 430 -16.59 -11.53 -10.19
CA LEU A 430 -15.64 -11.27 -9.11
C LEU A 430 -16.21 -11.78 -7.79
N THR A 431 -15.35 -12.24 -6.88
CA THR A 431 -15.78 -12.73 -5.56
C THR A 431 -15.73 -11.59 -4.55
N PRO A 432 -16.88 -11.10 -4.05
CA PRO A 432 -16.89 -10.00 -3.10
C PRO A 432 -16.25 -10.41 -1.78
N LYS A 433 -15.64 -9.44 -1.09
CA LYS A 433 -14.99 -9.72 0.20
C LYS A 433 -15.99 -10.31 1.21
N GLY A 434 -15.66 -11.49 1.73
CA GLY A 434 -16.47 -12.20 2.73
C GLY A 434 -17.57 -13.08 2.15
N ARG A 435 -17.54 -13.33 0.84
CA ARG A 435 -18.33 -14.35 0.16
C ARG A 435 -17.40 -15.39 -0.45
N GLU A 436 -17.95 -16.57 -0.68
CA GLU A 436 -17.24 -17.70 -1.31
C GLU A 436 -17.57 -17.78 -2.80
N GLU A 437 -18.77 -17.35 -3.18
CA GLU A 437 -19.27 -17.44 -4.56
C GLU A 437 -19.01 -16.15 -5.37
N PRO A 438 -18.67 -16.28 -6.67
CA PRO A 438 -18.55 -15.14 -7.55
C PRO A 438 -19.87 -14.43 -7.85
N GLU A 439 -19.80 -13.12 -8.09
CA GLU A 439 -20.93 -12.27 -8.47
C GLU A 439 -20.69 -11.53 -9.79
N ASN A 440 -21.79 -11.21 -10.48
CA ASN A 440 -21.75 -10.50 -11.75
C ASN A 440 -21.80 -8.98 -11.53
N TYR A 441 -20.72 -8.29 -11.88
CA TYR A 441 -20.63 -6.84 -11.93
C TYR A 441 -20.86 -6.36 -13.36
N TYR A 442 -22.00 -5.73 -13.60
CA TYR A 442 -22.37 -5.21 -14.91
C TYR A 442 -21.65 -3.90 -15.22
N LEU A 443 -21.11 -3.81 -16.43
CA LEU A 443 -20.26 -2.70 -16.86
C LEU A 443 -20.69 -2.12 -18.20
N PRO A 444 -20.36 -0.85 -18.46
CA PRO A 444 -20.43 -0.28 -19.80
C PRO A 444 -19.51 -1.00 -20.78
N GLU A 445 -19.93 -1.09 -22.04
CA GLU A 445 -19.11 -1.64 -23.14
C GLU A 445 -17.74 -0.96 -23.26
N GLU A 446 -17.71 0.36 -23.04
CA GLU A 446 -16.49 1.16 -23.14
C GLU A 446 -15.38 0.70 -22.19
N VAL A 447 -15.74 0.13 -21.03
CA VAL A 447 -14.75 -0.43 -20.09
C VAL A 447 -14.03 -1.64 -20.71
N PHE A 448 -14.76 -2.50 -21.43
CA PHE A 448 -14.17 -3.66 -22.11
C PHE A 448 -13.33 -3.26 -23.33
N LYS A 449 -13.77 -2.23 -24.07
CA LYS A 449 -12.95 -1.64 -25.15
C LYS A 449 -11.65 -1.07 -24.58
N PHE A 450 -11.73 -0.33 -23.49
CA PHE A 450 -10.55 0.27 -22.85
C PHE A 450 -9.60 -0.79 -22.25
N MET A 451 -10.13 -1.90 -21.72
CA MET A 451 -9.31 -3.04 -21.33
C MET A 451 -8.50 -3.60 -22.51
N THR A 452 -9.07 -3.60 -23.71
CA THR A 452 -8.35 -4.03 -24.92
C THR A 452 -7.19 -3.09 -25.26
N GLU A 453 -7.35 -1.78 -25.03
CA GLU A 453 -6.25 -0.81 -25.17
C GLU A 453 -5.14 -1.05 -24.14
N ILE A 454 -5.49 -1.38 -22.89
CA ILE A 454 -4.51 -1.77 -21.86
C ILE A 454 -3.74 -3.02 -22.31
N LEU A 455 -4.42 -4.04 -22.81
CA LEU A 455 -3.77 -5.26 -23.30
C LEU A 455 -2.82 -4.97 -24.46
N LYS A 456 -3.22 -4.11 -25.39
CA LYS A 456 -2.36 -3.68 -26.49
C LYS A 456 -1.10 -2.98 -25.96
N MET A 457 -1.26 -2.03 -25.04
CA MET A 457 -0.15 -1.33 -24.40
C MET A 457 0.80 -2.30 -23.67
N LEU A 458 0.25 -3.27 -22.93
CA LEU A 458 1.06 -4.27 -22.23
C LEU A 458 1.86 -5.15 -23.22
N LYS A 459 1.22 -5.65 -24.28
CA LYS A 459 1.89 -6.43 -25.34
C LYS A 459 3.03 -5.66 -26.00
N GLU A 460 2.80 -4.38 -26.32
CA GLU A 460 3.83 -3.48 -26.85
C GLU A 460 4.99 -3.31 -25.86
N SER A 461 4.69 -3.12 -24.57
CA SER A 461 5.70 -2.96 -23.52
C SER A 461 6.54 -4.22 -23.30
N TYR A 462 5.93 -5.40 -23.34
CA TYR A 462 6.64 -6.68 -23.20
C TYR A 462 7.30 -7.15 -24.49
N LYS A 463 6.98 -6.52 -25.64
CA LYS A 463 7.41 -6.94 -26.98
C LYS A 463 7.00 -8.39 -27.27
N THR A 464 5.79 -8.77 -26.83
CA THR A 464 5.23 -10.11 -26.94
C THR A 464 3.79 -10.06 -27.45
N GLU A 465 3.36 -11.08 -28.18
CA GLU A 465 1.97 -11.22 -28.64
C GLU A 465 0.99 -11.56 -27.51
N THR A 466 1.52 -12.07 -26.39
CA THR A 466 0.77 -12.45 -25.19
C THR A 466 1.21 -11.60 -24.00
N VAL A 467 0.29 -11.37 -23.06
CA VAL A 467 0.62 -10.73 -21.77
C VAL A 467 1.15 -11.83 -20.84
N PRO A 468 2.26 -11.62 -20.12
CA PRO A 468 2.80 -12.63 -19.21
C PRO A 468 1.78 -13.07 -18.16
N GLU A 469 1.75 -14.36 -17.87
CA GLU A 469 1.03 -14.87 -16.70
C GLU A 469 1.77 -14.45 -15.44
N VAL A 470 1.10 -13.63 -14.61
CA VAL A 470 1.64 -13.19 -13.32
C VAL A 470 0.94 -14.04 -12.27
N GLN A 471 1.71 -14.88 -11.56
CA GLN A 471 1.17 -15.57 -10.39
C GLN A 471 0.66 -14.52 -9.40
N TYR A 472 -0.58 -14.71 -8.95
CA TYR A 472 -1.12 -13.91 -7.88
C TYR A 472 -0.29 -14.20 -6.62
N ASP A 473 0.63 -13.30 -6.26
CA ASP A 473 1.49 -13.48 -5.08
C ASP A 473 0.64 -13.35 -3.81
N VAL A 474 0.24 -14.52 -3.31
CA VAL A 474 -0.64 -14.75 -2.16
C VAL A 474 -0.02 -14.22 -0.87
N ASP A 475 1.31 -14.13 -0.72
CA ASP A 475 1.92 -13.79 0.57
C ASP A 475 1.69 -12.33 0.98
N SER A 476 1.53 -11.43 0.00
CA SER A 476 1.20 -10.03 0.25
C SER A 476 -0.31 -9.73 0.21
N ARG A 477 -1.15 -10.68 -0.24
CA ARG A 477 -2.56 -10.45 -0.56
C ARG A 477 -3.56 -11.52 -0.07
N ARG A 478 -3.13 -12.50 0.72
CA ARG A 478 -3.95 -13.59 1.29
C ARG A 478 -5.28 -13.15 1.92
N HIS A 479 -5.37 -11.92 2.44
CA HIS A 479 -6.61 -11.32 2.93
C HIS A 479 -7.67 -10.96 1.86
N CYS A 480 -7.33 -11.11 0.57
CA CYS A 480 -8.22 -10.94 -0.58
C CYS A 480 -8.83 -12.28 -1.01
N GLU A 481 -8.15 -13.39 -0.76
CA GLU A 481 -8.65 -14.75 -0.96
C GLU A 481 -8.99 -15.35 0.41
N ASN A 482 -10.23 -15.15 0.85
CA ASN A 482 -10.84 -16.14 1.75
C ASN A 482 -11.52 -17.20 0.87
N ALA A 483 -10.74 -17.87 0.02
CA ALA A 483 -11.13 -19.17 -0.50
C ALA A 483 -10.39 -20.18 0.39
N ALA A 484 -11.15 -21.01 1.11
CA ALA A 484 -10.57 -22.19 1.72
C ALA A 484 -9.84 -22.98 0.62
N PRO A 485 -8.67 -23.59 0.90
CA PRO A 485 -8.10 -24.53 -0.04
C PRO A 485 -9.15 -25.62 -0.27
N SER A 486 -9.63 -25.74 -1.50
CA SER A 486 -10.34 -26.93 -1.95
C SER A 486 -9.37 -28.08 -1.77
N GLU A 487 -9.63 -28.94 -0.78
CA GLU A 487 -9.00 -30.25 -0.67
C GLU A 487 -9.28 -30.99 -1.98
N GLY A 488 -8.24 -31.09 -2.82
CA GLY A 488 -8.22 -32.00 -3.94
C GLY A 488 -7.90 -33.40 -3.42
N TYR A 489 -8.75 -34.35 -3.78
CA TYR A 489 -8.52 -35.79 -3.66
C TYR A 489 -7.24 -36.24 -4.38
#